data_AF-A0A101XDB9-F1
#
_entry.id   AF-A0A101XDB9-F1
#
_cell.length_a   1.000
_cell.length_b   1.000
_cell.length_c   1.000
_cell.angle_alpha   90.00
_cell.angle_beta   90.00
_cell.angle_gamma   90.00
#
_symmetry.space_group_name_H-M   'P 1'
#
loop_
_entity.id
_entity.type
_entity.pdbx_description
1 polymer ?
#
loop_
_entity_poly.entity_id
_entity_poly.type
_entity_poly.pdbx_seq_one_letter_code
_entity_poly.pdbx_strand_id
1 'polypeptide(L)'
;MESVVLPRVLIEELRRRGLDAESVVIDLLLSFLNIDPRVIPEVRLELAAKYLNEGKGLIGKDPVQASEKLYKAAEEAIKAMAICLNLDVAKSIEGKGRWTVTDLVTAVRATSRIVGKEVRVNG
;
A
#
# COMPACT_ATOMS: atom_id res chain seq x y z
N MET A 1 -14.95 17.56 0.08
CA MET A 1 -13.88 16.69 -0.41
C MET A 1 -12.92 17.58 -1.18
N GLU A 2 -11.68 17.69 -0.72
CA GLU A 2 -10.65 18.41 -1.46
C GLU A 2 -10.00 17.44 -2.47
N SER A 3 -9.71 17.92 -3.68
CA SER A 3 -9.06 17.13 -4.74
C SER A 3 -7.83 17.86 -5.24
N VAL A 4 -6.72 17.15 -5.37
CA VAL A 4 -5.47 17.68 -5.93
C VAL A 4 -5.31 17.19 -7.36
N VAL A 5 -5.05 18.10 -8.30
CA VAL A 5 -4.76 17.77 -9.70
C VAL A 5 -3.25 17.75 -9.91
N LEU A 6 -2.70 16.60 -10.30
CA LEU A 6 -1.28 16.48 -10.65
C LEU A 6 -1.05 16.92 -12.11
N PRO A 7 -0.03 17.77 -12.38
CA PRO A 7 0.38 18.09 -13.75
C PRO A 7 0.65 16.83 -14.58
N ARG A 8 0.21 16.84 -15.84
CA ARG A 8 0.31 15.68 -16.75
C ARG A 8 1.74 15.14 -16.88
N VAL A 9 2.74 16.03 -16.92
CA VAL A 9 4.16 15.66 -16.99
C VAL A 9 4.58 14.77 -15.81
N LEU A 10 4.05 15.00 -14.61
CA LEU A 10 4.32 14.16 -13.44
C LEU A 10 3.64 12.79 -13.55
N ILE A 11 2.39 12.76 -14.01
CA ILE A 11 1.65 11.49 -14.20
C ILE A 11 2.36 10.60 -15.23
N GLU A 12 2.80 11.18 -16.36
CA GLU A 12 3.52 10.45 -17.40
C GLU A 12 4.87 9.93 -16.89
N GLU A 13 5.60 10.71 -16.10
CA GLU A 13 6.86 10.29 -15.51
C GLU A 13 6.67 9.17 -14.46
N LEU A 14 5.63 9.26 -13.63
CA LEU A 14 5.27 8.19 -12.69
C LEU A 14 4.98 6.88 -13.43
N ARG A 15 4.14 6.93 -14.48
CA ARG A 15 3.82 5.77 -15.31
C ARG A 15 5.06 5.18 -15.97
N ARG A 16 5.96 6.01 -16.53
CA ARG A 16 7.22 5.58 -17.14
C ARG A 16 8.12 4.84 -16.14
N ARG A 17 8.03 5.20 -14.86
CA ARG A 17 8.76 4.55 -13.76
C ARG A 17 8.00 3.38 -13.13
N GLY A 18 6.80 3.05 -13.61
CA GLY A 18 5.94 2.00 -13.04
C GLY A 18 5.45 2.34 -11.62
N LEU A 19 5.26 3.62 -11.32
CA LEU A 19 4.83 4.11 -10.00
C LEU A 19 3.34 4.47 -10.03
N ASP A 20 2.62 4.03 -9.00
CA ASP A 20 1.24 4.44 -8.75
C ASP A 20 1.20 5.83 -8.11
N ALA A 21 0.43 6.74 -8.70
CA ALA A 21 0.37 8.14 -8.28
C ALA A 21 -0.30 8.32 -6.91
N GLU A 22 -1.35 7.55 -6.61
CA GLU A 22 -2.06 7.60 -5.33
C GLU A 22 -1.10 7.16 -4.21
N SER A 23 -0.41 6.03 -4.40
CA SER A 23 0.60 5.54 -3.46
C SER A 23 1.74 6.53 -3.23
N VAL A 24 2.29 7.15 -4.29
CA VAL A 24 3.38 8.12 -4.15
C VAL A 24 2.94 9.36 -3.39
N VAL A 25 1.75 9.90 -3.66
CA VAL A 25 1.24 11.08 -2.94
C VAL A 25 1.02 10.76 -1.47
N ILE A 26 0.45 9.60 -1.15
CA ILE A 26 0.22 9.16 0.24
C ILE A 26 1.56 9.02 0.97
N ASP A 27 2.53 8.32 0.38
CA ASP A 27 3.85 8.11 0.99
C ASP A 27 4.58 9.44 1.22
N LEU A 28 4.52 10.37 0.25
CA LEU A 28 5.09 11.71 0.38
C LEU A 28 4.41 12.51 1.49
N LEU A 29 3.07 12.48 1.60
CA LEU A 29 2.34 13.20 2.64
C LEU A 29 2.64 12.66 4.04
N LEU A 30 2.68 11.34 4.21
CA LEU A 30 3.04 10.71 5.48
C LEU A 30 4.43 11.14 5.94
N SER A 31 5.39 11.18 5.01
CA SER A 31 6.75 11.62 5.28
C SER A 31 6.84 13.13 5.55
N PHE A 32 6.24 13.95 4.68
CA PHE A 32 6.32 15.41 4.75
C PHE A 32 5.65 15.98 6.01
N LEU A 33 4.50 15.43 6.40
CA LEU A 33 3.79 15.85 7.61
C LEU A 33 4.43 15.32 8.90
N ASN A 34 5.46 14.46 8.80
CA ASN A 34 6.11 13.81 9.93
C ASN A 34 5.06 13.16 10.87
N ILE A 35 4.10 12.43 10.26
CA ILE A 35 3.03 11.77 10.99
C ILE A 35 3.66 10.83 12.03
N ASP A 36 3.11 10.84 13.25
CA ASP A 36 3.51 9.91 14.29
C ASP A 36 3.48 8.48 13.73
N PRO A 37 4.62 7.74 13.75
CA PRO A 37 4.68 6.38 13.23
C PRO A 37 3.60 5.44 13.80
N ARG A 38 3.07 5.75 14.99
CA ARG A 38 1.98 5.01 15.63
C ARG A 38 0.63 5.16 14.91
N VAL A 39 0.43 6.22 14.13
CA VAL A 39 -0.80 6.52 13.38
C VAL A 39 -0.73 5.97 11.95
N ILE A 40 0.48 5.74 11.42
CA ILE A 40 0.66 5.24 10.05
C ILE A 40 -0.11 3.92 9.78
N PRO A 41 -0.11 2.92 10.68
CA PRO A 41 -0.90 1.69 10.46
C PRO A 41 -2.40 1.94 10.29
N GLU A 42 -2.96 2.92 10.99
CA GLU A 42 -4.38 3.28 10.91
C GLU A 42 -4.72 3.85 9.53
N VAL A 43 -3.89 4.80 9.04
CA VAL A 43 -4.03 5.35 7.67
C VAL A 43 -3.98 4.24 6.61
N ARG A 44 -3.06 3.29 6.76
CA ARG A 44 -2.93 2.14 5.85
C ARG A 44 -4.16 1.23 5.92
N LEU A 45 -4.70 1.01 7.11
CA LEU A 45 -5.89 0.18 7.29
C LEU A 45 -7.15 0.83 6.69
N GLU A 46 -7.30 2.15 6.80
CA GLU A 46 -8.38 2.89 6.14
C GLU A 46 -8.34 2.73 4.61
N LEU A 47 -7.15 2.85 4.02
CA LEU A 47 -6.94 2.63 2.59
C LEU A 47 -7.25 1.17 2.19
N ALA A 48 -6.80 0.20 2.99
CA ALA A 48 -7.09 -1.21 2.76
C ALA A 48 -8.61 -1.47 2.73
N ALA A 49 -9.35 -0.90 3.69
CA ALA A 49 -10.80 -1.03 3.77
C ALA A 49 -11.51 -0.35 2.59
N LYS A 50 -11.07 0.85 2.19
CA LYS A 50 -11.56 1.56 1.00
C LYS A 50 -11.42 0.68 -0.25
N TYR A 51 -10.21 0.21 -0.54
CA TYR A 51 -9.95 -0.59 -1.73
C TYR A 51 -10.66 -1.95 -1.71
N LEU A 52 -10.82 -2.58 -0.54
CA LEU A 52 -11.60 -3.81 -0.40
C LEU A 52 -13.07 -3.59 -0.80
N ASN A 53 -13.67 -2.49 -0.34
CA ASN A 53 -15.06 -2.16 -0.65
C ASN A 53 -15.24 -1.81 -2.14
N GLU A 54 -14.33 -1.02 -2.71
CA GLU A 54 -14.31 -0.72 -4.15
C GLU A 54 -14.16 -1.99 -4.99
N GLY A 55 -13.22 -2.86 -4.64
CA GLY A 55 -12.98 -4.13 -5.33
C GLY A 55 -14.20 -5.05 -5.30
N LYS A 56 -14.83 -5.22 -4.14
CA LYS A 56 -16.08 -6.00 -3.99
C LYS A 56 -17.20 -5.46 -4.88
N GLY A 57 -17.33 -4.13 -5.00
CA GLY A 57 -18.32 -3.49 -5.85
C GLY A 57 -18.13 -3.71 -7.37
N LEU A 58 -16.96 -4.20 -7.78
CA LEU A 58 -16.55 -4.38 -9.17
C LEU A 58 -16.51 -5.84 -9.64
N ILE A 59 -16.57 -6.84 -8.75
CA ILE A 59 -16.37 -8.28 -9.08
C ILE A 59 -17.23 -8.76 -10.26
N GLY A 60 -18.49 -8.33 -10.34
CA GLY A 60 -19.41 -8.71 -11.42
C GLY A 60 -19.53 -7.69 -12.56
N LYS A 61 -18.75 -6.60 -12.52
CA LYS A 61 -18.85 -5.47 -13.46
C LYS A 61 -17.56 -5.32 -14.28
N ASP A 62 -16.44 -5.26 -13.59
CA ASP A 62 -15.11 -5.12 -14.16
C ASP A 62 -14.12 -5.96 -13.33
N PRO A 63 -13.92 -7.24 -13.70
CA PRO A 63 -13.04 -8.13 -12.96
C PRO A 63 -11.57 -7.66 -12.94
N VAL A 64 -11.12 -6.94 -13.97
CA VAL A 64 -9.74 -6.42 -14.05
C VAL A 64 -9.56 -5.33 -13.00
N GLN A 65 -10.46 -4.35 -12.98
CA GLN A 65 -10.41 -3.27 -12.00
C GLN A 65 -10.69 -3.80 -10.57
N ALA A 66 -11.55 -4.80 -10.42
CA ALA A 66 -11.78 -5.47 -9.14
C ALA A 66 -10.48 -6.09 -8.61
N SER A 67 -9.76 -6.83 -9.46
CA SER A 67 -8.48 -7.45 -9.10
C SER A 67 -7.44 -6.42 -8.67
N GLU A 68 -7.31 -5.30 -9.40
CA GLU A 68 -6.40 -4.22 -9.03
C GLU A 68 -6.73 -3.64 -7.64
N LYS A 69 -8.01 -3.39 -7.36
CA LYS A 69 -8.45 -2.85 -6.06
C LYS A 69 -8.23 -3.84 -4.93
N LEU A 70 -8.53 -5.12 -5.14
CA LEU A 70 -8.28 -6.16 -4.14
C LEU A 70 -6.78 -6.35 -3.88
N TYR A 71 -5.92 -6.21 -4.90
CA TYR A 71 -4.47 -6.19 -4.72
C TYR A 71 -4.02 -5.00 -3.86
N LYS A 72 -4.48 -3.78 -4.15
CA LYS A 72 -4.17 -2.59 -3.33
C LYS A 72 -4.65 -2.74 -1.89
N ALA A 73 -5.81 -3.37 -1.67
CA ALA A 73 -6.29 -3.67 -0.33
C ALA A 73 -5.34 -4.59 0.45
N ALA A 74 -4.85 -5.66 -0.20
CA ALA A 74 -3.88 -6.58 0.40
C ALA A 74 -2.52 -5.91 0.64
N GLU A 75 -2.06 -5.08 -0.30
CA GLU A 75 -0.83 -4.30 -0.18
C GLU A 75 -0.85 -3.41 1.07
N GLU A 76 -1.89 -2.58 1.23
CA GLU A 76 -1.98 -1.66 2.38
C GLU A 76 -2.14 -2.41 3.72
N ALA A 77 -2.85 -3.54 3.73
CA ALA A 77 -2.95 -4.40 4.91
C ALA A 77 -1.58 -4.99 5.33
N ILE A 78 -0.76 -5.41 4.35
CA ILE A 78 0.60 -5.91 4.62
C ILE A 78 1.51 -4.81 5.15
N LYS A 79 1.43 -3.60 4.59
CA LYS A 79 2.19 -2.44 5.09
C LYS A 79 1.82 -2.14 6.55
N ALA A 80 0.52 -2.10 6.85
CA ALA A 80 0.03 -1.88 8.22
C ALA A 80 0.56 -2.95 9.19
N MET A 81 0.43 -4.24 8.83
CA MET A 81 0.92 -5.34 9.65
C MET A 81 2.44 -5.28 9.86
N ALA A 82 3.21 -4.97 8.82
CA ALA A 82 4.67 -4.89 8.93
C ALA A 82 5.12 -3.79 9.89
N ILE A 83 4.41 -2.67 9.91
CA ILE A 83 4.66 -1.56 10.85
C ILE A 83 4.24 -1.97 12.28
N CYS A 84 3.03 -2.51 12.47
CA CYS A 84 2.55 -2.95 13.79
C CYS A 84 3.44 -4.03 14.42
N LEU A 85 3.97 -4.94 13.61
CA LEU A 85 4.89 -6.00 14.04
C LEU A 85 6.35 -5.52 14.14
N ASN A 86 6.62 -4.25 13.89
CA ASN A 86 7.94 -3.63 13.96
C ASN A 86 9.02 -4.38 13.14
N LEU A 87 8.64 -4.82 11.94
CA LEU A 87 9.51 -5.62 11.07
C LEU A 87 10.63 -4.76 10.47
N ASP A 88 11.82 -5.34 10.30
CA ASP A 88 12.98 -4.60 9.77
C ASP A 88 12.74 -4.02 8.37
N VAL A 89 11.92 -4.69 7.56
CA VAL A 89 11.51 -4.17 6.26
C VAL A 89 10.78 -2.82 6.40
N ALA A 90 9.89 -2.66 7.38
CA ALA A 90 9.16 -1.42 7.62
C ALA A 90 10.10 -0.29 8.09
N LYS A 91 11.05 -0.59 9.00
CA LYS A 91 12.09 0.36 9.42
C LYS A 91 12.94 0.84 8.24
N SER A 92 13.25 -0.05 7.31
CA SER A 92 14.04 0.32 6.11
C SER A 92 13.30 1.32 5.20
N ILE A 93 11.96 1.37 5.27
CA ILE A 93 11.16 2.29 4.45
C ILE A 93 11.22 3.72 4.99
N GLU A 94 11.38 3.92 6.30
CA GLU A 94 11.48 5.27 6.89
C GLU A 94 12.60 6.10 6.24
N GLY A 95 13.72 5.46 5.88
CA GLY A 95 14.81 6.11 5.14
C GLY A 95 14.63 6.16 3.61
N LYS A 96 13.85 5.24 3.03
CA LYS A 96 13.62 5.16 1.56
C LYS A 96 12.45 6.01 1.07
N GLY A 97 11.50 6.32 1.96
CA GLY A 97 10.30 7.11 1.68
C GLY A 97 9.24 6.41 0.83
N ARG A 98 9.43 5.16 0.40
CA ARG A 98 8.44 4.41 -0.39
C ARG A 98 8.63 2.90 -0.30
N TRP A 99 7.54 2.15 -0.50
CA TRP A 99 7.58 0.70 -0.64
C TRP A 99 7.89 0.27 -2.07
N THR A 100 8.69 -0.80 -2.23
CA THR A 100 8.84 -1.51 -3.50
C THR A 100 8.14 -2.87 -3.46
N VAL A 101 7.92 -3.48 -4.63
CA VAL A 101 7.40 -4.85 -4.72
C VAL A 101 8.28 -5.83 -3.94
N THR A 102 9.60 -5.67 -3.96
CA THR A 102 10.54 -6.51 -3.21
C THR A 102 10.36 -6.35 -1.69
N ASP A 103 10.13 -5.12 -1.22
CA ASP A 103 9.84 -4.87 0.20
C ASP A 103 8.51 -5.53 0.61
N LEU A 104 7.47 -5.45 -0.25
CA LEU A 104 6.19 -6.11 0.00
C LEU A 104 6.32 -7.63 0.09
N VAL A 105 7.05 -8.26 -0.85
CA VAL A 105 7.33 -9.71 -0.79
C VAL A 105 8.07 -10.08 0.50
N THR A 106 9.00 -9.25 0.93
CA THR A 106 9.74 -9.44 2.18
C THR A 106 8.81 -9.32 3.38
N ALA A 107 7.93 -8.32 3.40
CA ALA A 107 6.92 -8.12 4.43
C ALA A 107 5.96 -9.30 4.52
N VAL A 108 5.37 -9.76 3.40
CA VAL A 108 4.48 -10.94 3.36
C VAL A 108 5.16 -12.17 3.97
N ARG A 109 6.44 -12.41 3.62
CA ARG A 109 7.19 -13.55 4.16
C ARG A 109 7.41 -13.40 5.66
N ALA A 110 7.79 -12.22 6.12
CA ALA A 110 8.05 -11.97 7.53
C ALA A 110 6.76 -12.01 8.38
N THR A 111 5.67 -11.38 7.92
CA THR A 111 4.36 -11.44 8.59
C THR A 111 3.84 -12.87 8.65
N SER A 112 4.00 -13.67 7.58
CA SER A 112 3.54 -15.08 7.56
C SER A 112 4.20 -15.99 8.61
N ARG A 113 5.44 -15.67 9.03
CA ARG A 113 6.13 -16.40 10.10
C ARG A 113 5.58 -16.10 11.48
N ILE A 114 4.92 -14.96 11.64
CA ILE A 114 4.40 -14.47 12.94
C ILE A 114 2.92 -14.76 13.06
N VAL A 115 2.14 -14.43 12.02
CA VAL A 115 0.67 -14.45 12.05
C VAL A 115 0.09 -15.75 11.51
N GLY A 116 0.81 -16.46 10.65
CA GLY A 116 0.34 -17.70 10.03
C GLY A 116 0.45 -17.70 8.51
N LYS A 117 0.27 -18.88 7.91
CA LYS A 117 0.46 -19.10 6.46
C LYS A 117 -0.64 -18.48 5.62
N GLU A 118 -1.78 -18.13 6.21
CA GLU A 118 -2.94 -17.52 5.57
C GLU A 118 -2.59 -16.17 4.92
N VAL A 119 -1.56 -15.49 5.43
CA VAL A 119 -1.04 -14.23 4.89
C VAL A 119 -0.25 -14.45 3.59
N ARG A 120 0.08 -15.70 3.25
CA ARG A 120 0.88 -16.07 2.08
C ARG A 120 0.11 -17.03 1.19
N VAL A 121 -0.20 -16.61 -0.03
CA VAL A 121 -0.67 -17.53 -1.06
C VAL A 121 0.54 -18.34 -1.55
N ASN A 122 0.52 -19.65 -1.36
CA ASN A 122 1.52 -20.53 -1.98
C ASN A 122 1.20 -20.57 -3.49
N GLY A 123 1.97 -19.82 -4.27
CA GLY A 123 2.04 -20.00 -5.73
C GLY A 123 2.85 -21.23 -6.09
#